data_AF-A0A015TW82-F1
#
_entry.id   AF-A0A015TW82-F1
#
_cell.length_a   1.000
_cell.length_b   1.000
_cell.length_c   1.000
_cell.angle_alpha   90.00
_cell.angle_beta   90.00
_cell.angle_gamma   90.00
#
_symmetry.space_group_name_H-M   'P 1'
#
loop_
_entity.id
_entity.type
_entity.pdbx_description
1 polymer ?
#
loop_
_entity_poly.entity_id
_entity_poly.type
_entity_poly.pdbx_seq_one_letter_code
_entity_poly.pdbx_strand_id
1 'polypeptide(L)'
;MLRKEEILERTSNGLAIFKHYLPGNWRIGRNFLNPLYEDSKASCNIYFDRRSSIYKMKDFGNDSYSGDCFFLVGQLKGLDCNRAADFVEILEIIDRDLGLGLASGTPVSIPPATVHRTVSGKTEETPEKPVKPYQFREQKFPLAELVYWQQYGITGGEGTGKSNYVAAIVAGCICPAGAEVDTLGIQITANGRHKAVLLYDTEQSEVQLFKNVSNLLARAKQPDKPDELKAFCLTGMSRKERLNAIVQSMDKFYYQYGGIQLVVIDGIADLVKSANDEAESVAVIDELYRLAGIYNTCILCVLHFVPNGLKLRGHLGSELQRKAATILSIEKDEEPTQSVVKALKVREGSPLDVPLMLFAWDKKAGMHVYKGEKPREEKEKRKERELVNVARDIFGRQTRITYIDLCEQLQQVLDIKERTAKSYIRFMRERDIITKDTANQSCFIIGSYNLQRNASCP
;
A
#
# COMPACT_ATOMS: atom_id res chain seq x y z
N MET A 1 -29.86 22.44 24.39
CA MET A 1 -30.58 22.34 23.10
C MET A 1 -29.73 21.47 22.20
N LEU A 2 -30.32 20.40 21.65
CA LEU A 2 -29.61 19.47 20.78
C LEU A 2 -29.02 20.20 19.58
N ARG A 3 -27.76 19.96 19.27
CA ARG A 3 -27.11 20.53 18.08
C ARG A 3 -27.00 19.48 16.99
N LYS A 4 -27.15 19.92 15.75
CA LYS A 4 -26.97 19.09 14.55
C LYS A 4 -25.62 18.39 14.56
N GLU A 5 -24.58 19.13 14.95
CA GLU A 5 -23.19 18.68 14.95
C GLU A 5 -22.96 17.53 15.96
N GLU A 6 -23.58 17.59 17.14
CA GLU A 6 -23.46 16.56 18.18
C GLU A 6 -24.10 15.24 17.74
N ILE A 7 -25.25 15.31 17.06
CA ILE A 7 -25.90 14.14 16.46
C ILE A 7 -25.03 13.55 15.36
N LEU A 8 -24.46 14.37 14.48
CA LEU A 8 -23.59 13.89 13.41
C LEU A 8 -22.35 13.19 13.97
N GLU A 9 -21.70 13.75 15.00
CA GLU A 9 -20.53 13.16 15.64
C GLU A 9 -20.84 11.79 16.26
N ARG A 10 -21.96 11.68 16.98
CA ARG A 10 -22.39 10.41 17.60
C ARG A 10 -22.90 9.36 16.62
N THR A 11 -23.25 9.75 15.39
CA THR A 11 -23.86 8.86 14.39
C THR A 11 -22.96 8.56 13.19
N SER A 12 -21.64 8.76 13.34
CA SER A 12 -20.67 8.56 12.25
C SER A 12 -21.01 9.40 11.02
N ASN A 13 -21.18 10.72 11.23
CA ASN A 13 -21.56 11.71 10.23
C ASN A 13 -22.90 11.39 9.53
N GLY A 14 -23.86 10.83 10.26
CA GLY A 14 -25.21 10.50 9.78
C GLY A 14 -25.38 9.10 9.18
N LEU A 15 -24.31 8.30 9.07
CA LEU A 15 -24.41 6.93 8.53
C LEU A 15 -25.27 6.01 9.40
N ALA A 16 -25.14 6.11 10.73
CA ALA A 16 -25.92 5.27 11.64
C ALA A 16 -27.42 5.56 11.53
N ILE A 17 -27.79 6.81 11.24
CA ILE A 17 -29.18 7.22 11.01
C ILE A 17 -29.73 6.55 9.75
N PHE A 18 -29.00 6.60 8.63
CA PHE A 18 -29.40 5.90 7.42
C PHE A 18 -29.56 4.38 7.65
N LYS A 19 -28.63 3.75 8.36
CA LYS A 19 -28.73 2.30 8.69
C LYS A 19 -29.92 1.97 9.58
N HIS A 20 -30.33 2.88 10.44
CA HIS A 20 -31.48 2.69 11.32
C HIS A 20 -32.80 2.82 10.56
N TYR A 21 -32.94 3.83 9.69
CA TYR A 21 -34.21 4.17 9.04
C TYR A 21 -34.41 3.57 7.64
N LEU A 22 -33.34 3.17 6.93
CA LEU A 22 -33.46 2.52 5.62
C LEU A 22 -33.21 1.02 5.74
N PRO A 23 -34.26 0.19 5.62
CA PRO A 23 -34.12 -1.26 5.67
C PRO A 23 -33.40 -1.79 4.42
N GLY A 24 -32.75 -2.94 4.57
CA GLY A 24 -32.08 -3.64 3.48
C GLY A 24 -30.56 -3.73 3.64
N ASN A 25 -29.94 -4.60 2.84
CA ASN A 25 -28.50 -4.83 2.86
C ASN A 25 -27.79 -4.01 1.76
N TRP A 26 -27.94 -2.69 1.83
CA TRP A 26 -27.32 -1.76 0.89
C TRP A 26 -25.85 -1.48 1.24
N ARG A 27 -25.06 -1.07 0.24
CA ARG A 27 -23.62 -0.76 0.40
C ARG A 27 -23.37 0.68 -0.02
N ILE A 28 -22.57 1.40 0.76
CA ILE A 28 -22.17 2.78 0.47
C ILE A 28 -21.54 2.85 -0.92
N GLY A 29 -21.95 3.84 -1.72
CA GLY A 29 -21.46 4.07 -3.06
C GLY A 29 -21.94 3.08 -4.12
N ARG A 30 -22.81 2.13 -3.79
CA ARG A 30 -23.49 1.27 -4.78
C ARG A 30 -24.98 1.59 -4.82
N ASN A 31 -25.54 1.53 -6.03
CA ASN A 31 -26.97 1.71 -6.19
C ASN A 31 -27.72 0.48 -5.65
N PHE A 32 -28.86 0.72 -5.01
CA PHE A 32 -29.79 -0.26 -4.48
C PHE A 32 -31.23 0.17 -4.76
N LEU A 33 -32.18 -0.75 -4.62
CA LEU A 33 -33.61 -0.45 -4.76
C LEU A 33 -34.05 0.41 -3.59
N ASN A 34 -34.68 1.56 -3.84
CA ASN A 34 -35.18 2.40 -2.76
C ASN A 34 -36.32 1.68 -2.01
N PRO A 35 -36.20 1.37 -0.71
CA PRO A 35 -37.25 0.67 0.03
C PRO A 35 -38.47 1.55 0.35
N LEU A 36 -38.42 2.85 0.05
CA LEU A 36 -39.45 3.83 0.41
C LEU A 36 -40.59 3.95 -0.63
N TYR A 37 -40.46 3.29 -1.80
CA TYR A 37 -41.52 3.17 -2.79
C TYR A 37 -41.34 1.88 -3.61
N GLU A 38 -42.28 1.57 -4.50
CA GLU A 38 -42.13 0.45 -5.45
C GLU A 38 -41.07 0.77 -6.51
N ASP A 39 -39.81 0.52 -6.14
CA ASP A 39 -38.68 0.69 -7.04
C ASP A 39 -38.41 -0.60 -7.83
N SER A 40 -38.27 -0.45 -9.14
CA SER A 40 -38.00 -1.57 -10.07
C SER A 40 -36.57 -1.57 -10.60
N LYS A 41 -35.77 -0.53 -10.32
CA LYS A 41 -34.39 -0.39 -10.81
C LYS A 41 -33.53 0.20 -9.72
N ALA A 42 -32.40 -0.42 -9.41
CA ALA A 42 -31.49 0.09 -8.38
C ALA A 42 -31.01 1.53 -8.69
N SER A 43 -31.68 2.51 -8.09
CA SER A 43 -31.49 3.94 -8.36
C SER A 43 -31.08 4.75 -7.14
N CYS A 44 -31.20 4.19 -5.94
CA CYS A 44 -30.84 4.87 -4.70
C CYS A 44 -29.40 4.57 -4.28
N ASN A 45 -28.67 5.58 -3.84
CA ASN A 45 -27.26 5.49 -3.45
C ASN A 45 -27.02 6.31 -2.17
N ILE A 46 -26.32 5.72 -1.21
CA ILE A 46 -25.83 6.46 -0.04
C ILE A 46 -24.33 6.68 -0.22
N TYR A 47 -23.91 7.94 -0.18
CA TYR A 47 -22.54 8.37 -0.40
C TYR A 47 -22.11 9.39 0.65
N PHE A 48 -20.80 9.49 0.87
CA PHE A 48 -20.25 10.51 1.77
C PHE A 48 -20.00 11.80 0.97
N ASP A 49 -20.73 12.87 1.29
CA ASP A 49 -20.51 14.18 0.69
C ASP A 49 -19.35 14.90 1.39
N ARG A 50 -18.20 14.92 0.70
CA ARG A 50 -16.97 15.53 1.22
C ARG A 50 -17.05 17.05 1.42
N ARG A 51 -18.01 17.74 0.79
CA ARG A 51 -18.15 19.21 0.97
C ARG A 51 -18.80 19.57 2.30
N SER A 52 -19.75 18.75 2.74
CA SER A 52 -20.50 18.95 3.98
C SER A 52 -20.10 17.98 5.10
N SER A 53 -19.16 17.06 4.82
CA SER A 53 -18.67 16.04 5.77
C SER A 53 -19.78 15.17 6.37
N ILE A 54 -20.87 14.95 5.64
CA ILE A 54 -22.00 14.10 6.05
C ILE A 54 -22.35 13.08 4.97
N TYR A 55 -22.93 11.96 5.39
CA TYR A 55 -23.56 11.04 4.45
C TYR A 55 -24.82 11.65 3.85
N LYS A 56 -25.05 11.40 2.57
CA LYS A 56 -26.24 11.79 1.84
C LYS A 56 -26.77 10.63 1.03
N MET A 57 -28.08 10.65 0.79
CA MET A 57 -28.77 9.77 -0.11
C MET A 57 -29.04 10.51 -1.43
N LYS A 58 -28.72 9.88 -2.56
CA LYS A 58 -29.14 10.32 -3.89
C LYS A 58 -29.97 9.22 -4.50
N ASP A 59 -31.17 9.56 -4.93
CA ASP A 59 -32.01 8.65 -5.71
C ASP A 59 -32.17 9.18 -7.14
N PHE A 60 -31.68 8.40 -8.09
CA PHE A 60 -31.77 8.71 -9.51
C PHE A 60 -33.13 8.35 -10.12
N GLY A 61 -33.95 7.55 -9.42
CA GLY A 61 -35.27 7.10 -9.85
C GLY A 61 -36.36 8.07 -9.41
N ASN A 62 -36.24 8.59 -8.18
CA ASN A 62 -37.08 9.67 -7.69
C ASN A 62 -36.31 10.64 -6.80
N ASP A 63 -35.99 11.82 -7.34
CA ASP A 63 -35.16 12.81 -6.65
C ASP A 63 -35.81 13.38 -5.39
N SER A 64 -37.13 13.21 -5.18
CA SER A 64 -37.80 13.67 -3.96
C SER A 64 -37.35 12.91 -2.70
N TYR A 65 -36.63 11.78 -2.85
CA TYR A 65 -36.01 11.04 -1.76
C TYR A 65 -34.53 11.40 -1.57
N SER A 66 -33.96 12.28 -2.40
CA SER A 66 -32.56 12.71 -2.25
C SER A 66 -32.39 13.72 -1.12
N GLY A 67 -31.44 13.50 -0.21
CA GLY A 67 -31.22 14.39 0.92
C GLY A 67 -30.15 13.90 1.90
N ASP A 68 -29.98 14.63 3.00
CA ASP A 68 -29.15 14.17 4.12
C ASP A 68 -29.97 13.28 5.09
N CYS A 69 -29.32 12.80 6.16
CA CYS A 69 -29.97 11.94 7.13
C CYS A 69 -31.14 12.62 7.86
N PHE A 70 -31.10 13.94 8.04
CA PHE A 70 -32.18 14.68 8.70
C PHE A 70 -33.38 14.81 7.76
N PHE A 71 -33.13 15.08 6.48
CA PHE A 71 -34.17 15.09 5.45
C PHE A 71 -34.92 13.75 5.39
N LEU A 72 -34.20 12.63 5.41
CA LEU A 72 -34.81 11.29 5.45
C LEU A 72 -35.73 11.13 6.66
N VAL A 73 -35.26 11.47 7.87
CA VAL A 73 -36.05 11.32 9.09
C VAL A 73 -37.26 12.25 9.05
N GLY A 74 -37.09 13.49 8.59
CA GLY A 74 -38.20 14.43 8.39
C GLY A 74 -39.26 13.86 7.45
N GLN A 75 -38.83 13.32 6.31
CA GLN A 75 -39.73 12.71 5.34
C GLN A 75 -40.48 11.50 5.92
N LEU A 76 -39.81 10.62 6.67
CA LEU A 76 -40.43 9.45 7.30
C LEU A 76 -41.41 9.80 8.43
N LYS A 77 -41.20 10.95 9.09
CA LYS A 77 -41.99 11.40 10.25
C LYS A 77 -43.01 12.49 9.89
N GLY A 78 -43.07 12.93 8.63
CA GLY A 78 -43.96 13.99 8.17
C GLY A 78 -43.59 15.39 8.66
N LEU A 79 -42.29 15.64 8.86
CA LEU A 79 -41.72 16.89 9.37
C LEU A 79 -40.89 17.61 8.29
N ASP A 80 -40.92 18.94 8.26
CA ASP A 80 -40.21 19.77 7.29
C ASP A 80 -38.92 20.36 7.88
N CYS A 81 -37.77 19.95 7.33
CA CYS A 81 -36.45 20.42 7.78
C CYS A 81 -36.23 21.94 7.64
N ASN A 82 -37.07 22.65 6.86
CA ASN A 82 -36.97 24.10 6.72
C ASN A 82 -37.70 24.86 7.85
N ARG A 83 -38.54 24.18 8.64
CA ARG A 83 -39.20 24.75 9.81
C ARG A 83 -38.36 24.47 11.05
N ALA A 84 -37.93 25.52 11.75
CA ALA A 84 -37.04 25.38 12.90
C ALA A 84 -37.63 24.49 14.02
N ALA A 85 -38.94 24.56 14.27
CA ALA A 85 -39.62 23.72 15.26
C ALA A 85 -39.56 22.24 14.88
N ASP A 86 -39.90 21.91 13.64
CA ASP A 86 -39.82 20.55 13.09
C ASP A 86 -38.38 20.03 13.09
N PHE A 87 -37.40 20.88 12.78
CA PHE A 87 -36.01 20.47 12.78
C PHE A 87 -35.54 20.09 14.18
N VAL A 88 -35.95 20.83 15.23
CA VAL A 88 -35.66 20.45 16.62
C VAL A 88 -36.32 19.12 16.98
N GLU A 89 -37.58 18.91 16.59
CA GLU A 89 -38.28 17.63 16.79
C GLU A 89 -37.56 16.48 16.07
N ILE A 90 -37.04 16.70 14.86
CA ILE A 90 -36.23 15.70 14.14
C ILE A 90 -34.97 15.33 14.94
N LEU A 91 -34.28 16.30 15.54
CA LEU A 91 -33.11 16.03 16.38
C LEU A 91 -33.49 15.21 17.63
N GLU A 92 -34.61 15.53 18.27
CA GLU A 92 -35.12 14.81 19.45
C GLU A 92 -35.58 13.38 19.11
N ILE A 93 -36.22 13.20 17.94
CA ILE A 93 -36.56 11.88 17.40
C ILE A 93 -35.30 11.04 17.20
N ILE A 94 -34.25 11.60 16.59
CA ILE A 94 -32.99 10.87 16.36
C ILE A 94 -32.30 10.52 17.68
N ASP A 95 -32.21 11.46 18.62
CA ASP A 95 -31.62 11.23 19.94
C ASP A 95 -32.33 10.09 20.69
N ARG A 96 -33.67 10.06 20.64
CA ARG A 96 -34.51 9.03 21.25
C ARG A 96 -34.43 7.69 20.51
N ASP A 97 -34.58 7.67 19.19
CA ASP A 97 -34.65 6.43 18.40
C ASP A 97 -33.28 5.70 18.36
N LEU A 98 -32.16 6.45 18.40
CA LEU A 98 -30.80 5.89 18.43
C LEU A 98 -30.21 5.81 19.85
N GLY A 99 -30.89 6.35 20.87
CA GLY A 99 -30.43 6.33 22.26
C GLY A 99 -29.12 7.09 22.49
N LEU A 100 -28.96 8.28 21.90
CA LEU A 100 -27.70 9.02 21.96
C LEU A 100 -27.47 9.73 23.30
N GLY A 101 -28.55 9.98 24.05
CA GLY A 101 -28.52 10.54 25.41
C GLY A 101 -28.10 12.01 25.47
N LEU A 102 -28.37 12.77 24.41
CA LEU A 102 -27.94 14.16 24.27
C LEU A 102 -28.94 15.15 24.90
N ALA A 103 -30.25 14.81 24.98
CA ALA A 103 -31.27 15.70 25.52
C ALA A 103 -31.27 15.77 27.06
N SER A 104 -30.95 14.67 27.73
CA SER A 104 -30.74 14.60 29.18
C SER A 104 -29.25 14.77 29.47
N GLY A 105 -28.82 15.89 30.05
CA GLY A 105 -27.41 16.21 30.34
C GLY A 105 -26.70 15.29 31.36
N THR A 106 -26.92 13.99 31.30
CA THR A 106 -26.24 12.95 32.07
C THR A 106 -25.13 12.36 31.19
N PRO A 107 -23.85 12.42 31.60
CA PRO A 107 -22.79 11.79 30.83
C PRO A 107 -22.96 10.27 30.91
N VAL A 108 -23.44 9.65 29.83
CA VAL A 108 -23.45 8.20 29.69
C VAL A 108 -22.01 7.76 29.42
N SER A 109 -21.44 7.03 30.38
CA SER A 109 -20.15 6.34 30.26
C SER A 109 -20.14 5.44 29.04
N ILE A 110 -19.11 5.56 28.21
CA ILE A 110 -18.87 4.69 27.05
C ILE A 110 -18.76 3.24 27.53
N PRO A 111 -19.65 2.32 27.12
CA PRO A 111 -19.42 0.89 27.29
C PRO A 111 -18.51 0.40 26.16
N PRO A 112 -17.53 -0.47 26.45
CA PRO A 112 -16.74 -1.13 25.42
C PRO A 112 -17.63 -2.04 24.57
N ALA A 113 -17.27 -2.18 23.29
CA ALA A 113 -17.98 -2.98 22.32
C ALA A 113 -18.13 -4.44 22.78
N THR A 114 -19.37 -4.93 22.85
CA THR A 114 -19.68 -6.34 22.56
C THR A 114 -21.17 -6.49 22.30
N VAL A 115 -21.51 -6.83 21.05
CA VAL A 115 -22.85 -7.31 20.68
C VAL A 115 -22.91 -8.79 21.03
N HIS A 116 -23.68 -9.16 22.05
CA HIS A 116 -24.29 -10.48 22.11
C HIS A 116 -25.81 -10.34 22.23
N ARG A 117 -26.48 -10.78 21.16
CA ARG A 117 -27.92 -11.00 21.06
C ARG A 117 -28.36 -12.00 22.12
N THR A 118 -29.32 -11.64 22.96
CA THR A 118 -30.08 -12.58 23.78
C THR A 118 -31.16 -13.26 22.95
N VAL A 119 -31.17 -14.59 22.97
CA VAL A 119 -32.36 -15.41 22.70
C VAL A 119 -32.98 -15.74 24.05
N SER A 120 -34.29 -15.53 24.13
CA SER A 120 -35.25 -15.87 25.18
C SER A 120 -34.88 -17.04 26.10
N GLY A 121 -35.03 -16.83 27.42
CA GLY A 121 -35.04 -17.90 28.42
C GLY A 121 -35.30 -17.34 29.82
N LYS A 122 -36.28 -17.93 30.52
CA LYS A 122 -36.88 -17.52 31.80
C LYS A 122 -35.88 -17.34 32.96
N THR A 123 -36.27 -16.46 33.87
CA THR A 123 -35.66 -16.11 35.16
C THR A 123 -35.52 -17.32 36.10
N GLU A 124 -34.31 -17.63 36.53
CA GLU A 124 -34.03 -18.34 37.80
C GLU A 124 -32.78 -17.73 38.44
N GLU A 125 -32.93 -17.17 39.64
CA GLU A 125 -31.83 -16.69 40.47
C GLU A 125 -31.07 -17.88 41.08
N THR A 126 -29.75 -17.91 40.94
CA THR A 126 -28.88 -18.84 41.68
C THR A 126 -27.65 -18.10 42.25
N PRO A 127 -27.12 -18.55 43.40
CA PRO A 127 -26.26 -17.73 44.26
C PRO A 127 -24.83 -17.62 43.72
N GLU A 128 -24.23 -16.43 43.90
CA GLU A 128 -22.88 -16.11 43.44
C GLU A 128 -21.81 -17.06 44.02
N LYS A 129 -20.98 -17.62 43.14
CA LYS A 129 -19.77 -18.37 43.49
C LYS A 129 -18.53 -17.46 43.45
N PRO A 130 -17.54 -17.66 44.34
CA PRO A 130 -16.38 -16.79 44.44
C PRO A 130 -15.48 -16.87 43.19
N VAL A 131 -15.04 -15.70 42.72
CA VAL A 131 -14.24 -15.52 41.50
C VAL A 131 -12.83 -16.09 41.68
N LYS A 132 -12.42 -17.00 40.78
CA LYS A 132 -11.03 -17.47 40.68
C LYS A 132 -10.20 -16.51 39.81
N PRO A 133 -8.91 -16.28 40.11
CA PRO A 133 -8.07 -15.39 39.31
C PRO A 133 -7.85 -15.97 37.91
N TYR A 134 -8.25 -15.24 36.88
CA TYR A 134 -8.07 -15.62 35.48
C TYR A 134 -6.59 -15.51 35.07
N GLN A 135 -6.13 -16.45 34.27
CA GLN A 135 -4.81 -16.43 33.64
C GLN A 135 -4.99 -16.23 32.14
N PHE A 136 -4.40 -15.17 31.58
CA PHE A 136 -4.44 -14.90 30.15
C PHE A 136 -3.48 -15.84 29.42
N ARG A 137 -3.97 -16.52 28.38
CA ARG A 137 -3.14 -17.25 27.41
C ARG A 137 -3.31 -16.61 26.04
N GLU A 138 -2.19 -16.20 25.45
CA GLU A 138 -2.14 -15.73 24.08
C GLU A 138 -2.46 -16.89 23.12
N GLN A 139 -3.53 -16.75 22.35
CA GLN A 139 -3.94 -17.72 21.35
C GLN A 139 -3.59 -17.18 19.96
N LYS A 140 -2.86 -17.96 19.17
CA LYS A 140 -2.57 -17.61 17.78
C LYS A 140 -3.84 -17.75 16.94
N PHE A 141 -4.03 -16.80 16.02
CA PHE A 141 -5.19 -16.81 15.13
C PHE A 141 -5.22 -18.07 14.25
N PRO A 142 -6.34 -18.82 14.24
CA PRO A 142 -6.52 -19.94 13.32
C PRO A 142 -6.60 -19.44 11.87
N LEU A 143 -6.29 -20.33 10.93
CA LEU A 143 -6.24 -20.00 9.50
C LEU A 143 -7.56 -19.40 8.97
N ALA A 144 -8.70 -19.83 9.50
CA ALA A 144 -10.01 -19.30 9.14
C ALA A 144 -10.19 -17.83 9.54
N GLU A 145 -9.64 -17.41 10.68
CA GLU A 145 -9.67 -16.02 11.11
C GLU A 145 -8.69 -15.17 10.30
N LEU A 146 -7.51 -15.69 9.99
CA LEU A 146 -6.57 -15.00 9.09
C LEU A 146 -7.19 -14.74 7.71
N VAL A 147 -7.95 -15.70 7.17
CA VAL A 147 -8.70 -15.56 5.92
C VAL A 147 -9.87 -14.57 6.06
N TYR A 148 -10.57 -14.58 7.20
CA TYR A 148 -11.61 -13.61 7.50
C TYR A 148 -11.05 -12.17 7.55
N TRP A 149 -9.94 -11.97 8.25
CA TRP A 149 -9.26 -10.67 8.34
C TRP A 149 -8.67 -10.21 6.99
N GLN A 150 -8.19 -11.14 6.16
CA GLN A 150 -7.78 -10.85 4.78
C GLN A 150 -8.89 -10.19 3.95
N GLN A 151 -10.17 -10.52 4.19
CA GLN A 151 -11.29 -9.91 3.46
C GLN A 151 -11.50 -8.43 3.81
N TYR A 152 -11.02 -7.99 4.98
CA TYR A 152 -11.08 -6.60 5.44
C TYR A 152 -9.77 -5.83 5.17
N GLY A 153 -8.87 -6.37 4.35
CA GLY A 153 -7.59 -5.74 4.05
C GLY A 153 -6.51 -5.94 5.11
N ILE A 154 -6.80 -6.68 6.19
CA ILE A 154 -5.78 -7.20 7.11
C ILE A 154 -5.16 -8.42 6.42
N THR A 155 -4.37 -8.14 5.38
CA THR A 155 -3.81 -9.16 4.50
C THR A 155 -2.34 -9.37 4.80
N GLY A 156 -1.96 -10.61 5.11
CA GLY A 156 -0.57 -11.08 5.13
C GLY A 156 0.13 -11.11 3.76
N GLY A 157 -0.17 -10.14 2.87
CA GLY A 157 0.82 -9.63 1.92
C GLY A 157 1.75 -8.59 2.57
N GLU A 158 1.36 -8.12 3.76
CA GLU A 158 2.20 -7.54 4.80
C GLU A 158 3.12 -8.61 5.40
N GLY A 159 4.39 -8.28 5.63
CA GLY A 159 5.36 -9.21 6.22
C GLY A 159 6.49 -9.71 5.31
N THR A 160 6.59 -9.20 4.06
CA THR A 160 7.80 -9.39 3.23
C THR A 160 8.99 -8.55 3.70
N GLY A 161 8.80 -7.61 4.64
CA GLY A 161 9.89 -6.81 5.20
C GLY A 161 10.16 -5.49 4.47
N LYS A 162 9.26 -5.00 3.60
CA LYS A 162 9.42 -3.72 2.87
C LYS A 162 9.78 -2.54 3.77
N SER A 163 8.95 -2.22 4.76
CA SER A 163 9.22 -1.10 5.68
C SER A 163 10.48 -1.34 6.54
N ASN A 164 10.87 -2.61 6.78
CA ASN A 164 12.14 -2.92 7.45
C ASN A 164 13.34 -2.64 6.53
N TYR A 165 13.21 -2.89 5.24
CA TYR A 165 14.22 -2.60 4.25
C TYR A 165 14.39 -1.09 4.04
N VAL A 166 13.28 -0.36 3.99
CA VAL A 166 13.26 1.11 4.02
C VAL A 166 13.95 1.63 5.29
N ALA A 167 13.60 1.08 6.46
CA ALA A 167 14.25 1.45 7.71
C ALA A 167 15.77 1.19 7.68
N ALA A 168 16.24 0.15 6.99
CA ALA A 168 17.66 -0.14 6.83
C ALA A 168 18.38 0.91 5.98
N ILE A 169 17.75 1.37 4.90
CA ILE A 169 18.28 2.46 4.06
C ILE A 169 18.35 3.76 4.89
N VAL A 170 17.27 4.10 5.59
CA VAL A 170 17.22 5.32 6.41
C VAL A 170 18.24 5.24 7.57
N ALA A 171 18.39 4.08 8.21
CA ALA A 171 19.37 3.87 9.26
C ALA A 171 20.81 4.14 8.76
N GLY A 172 21.16 3.69 7.55
CA GLY A 172 22.44 4.01 6.92
C GLY A 172 22.65 5.52 6.71
N CYS A 173 21.58 6.27 6.43
CA CYS A 173 21.66 7.72 6.25
C CYS A 173 21.81 8.51 7.56
N ILE A 174 21.46 7.94 8.71
CA ILE A 174 21.47 8.67 9.99
C ILE A 174 22.42 8.04 11.02
N CYS A 175 23.15 6.99 10.67
CA CYS A 175 24.08 6.35 11.59
C CYS A 175 25.22 7.30 12.01
N PRO A 176 25.74 7.18 13.25
CA PRO A 176 26.89 7.95 13.68
C PRO A 176 28.10 7.73 12.77
N ALA A 177 28.95 8.76 12.62
CA ALA A 177 30.15 8.66 11.81
C ALA A 177 31.04 7.49 12.27
N GLY A 178 31.41 6.60 11.34
CA GLY A 178 32.23 5.42 11.62
C GLY A 178 31.47 4.23 12.22
N ALA A 179 30.16 4.34 12.46
CA ALA A 179 29.36 3.21 12.91
C ALA A 179 29.07 2.25 11.74
N GLU A 180 29.39 0.97 11.91
CA GLU A 180 28.89 -0.06 11.02
C GLU A 180 27.44 -0.41 11.38
N VAL A 181 26.53 -0.28 10.41
CA VAL A 181 25.12 -0.61 10.55
C VAL A 181 24.71 -1.61 9.47
N ASP A 182 23.88 -2.58 9.84
CA ASP A 182 23.34 -3.54 8.88
C ASP A 182 22.25 -2.89 8.04
N THR A 183 22.59 -2.58 6.79
CA THR A 183 21.74 -1.98 5.76
C THR A 183 21.11 -3.02 4.82
N LEU A 184 21.05 -4.28 5.25
CA LEU A 184 20.42 -5.40 4.53
C LEU A 184 20.99 -5.63 3.12
N GLY A 185 22.29 -5.42 2.95
CA GLY A 185 23.02 -5.66 1.71
C GLY A 185 23.18 -4.42 0.81
N ILE A 186 22.64 -3.26 1.18
CA ILE A 186 22.84 -2.00 0.42
C ILE A 186 24.00 -1.19 1.00
N GLN A 187 24.85 -0.64 0.15
CA GLN A 187 25.79 0.40 0.57
C GLN A 187 25.13 1.77 0.56
N ILE A 188 25.11 2.45 1.70
CA ILE A 188 24.51 3.78 1.87
C ILE A 188 25.61 4.81 2.05
N THR A 189 25.56 5.88 1.25
CA THR A 189 26.46 7.03 1.41
C THR A 189 26.18 7.73 2.73
N ALA A 190 27.21 7.90 3.56
CA ALA A 190 27.10 8.56 4.85
C ALA A 190 26.63 10.03 4.73
N ASN A 191 25.73 10.45 5.62
CA ASN A 191 25.24 11.83 5.68
C ASN A 191 26.15 12.74 6.52
N GLY A 192 27.42 12.87 6.12
CA GLY A 192 28.41 13.65 6.88
C GLY A 192 28.14 15.16 6.97
N ARG A 193 27.10 15.66 6.29
CA ARG A 193 26.67 17.07 6.33
C ARG A 193 25.37 17.30 7.10
N HIS A 194 24.83 16.26 7.75
CA HIS A 194 23.58 16.33 8.51
C HIS A 194 22.41 16.94 7.71
N LYS A 195 22.33 16.63 6.42
CA LYS A 195 21.20 17.04 5.56
C LYS A 195 19.92 16.34 6.01
N ALA A 196 18.77 16.94 5.70
CA ALA A 196 17.48 16.40 6.11
C ALA A 196 17.23 14.98 5.56
N VAL A 197 16.67 14.10 6.39
CA VAL A 197 16.17 12.79 6.01
C VAL A 197 14.68 12.74 6.32
N LEU A 198 13.87 12.69 5.28
CA LEU A 198 12.42 12.87 5.37
C LEU A 198 11.71 11.54 5.11
N LEU A 199 10.89 11.09 6.06
CA LEU A 199 10.11 9.87 5.97
C LEU A 199 8.62 10.22 6.08
N TYR A 200 7.86 9.95 5.02
CA TYR A 200 6.42 10.15 4.96
C TYR A 200 5.74 8.79 4.89
N ASP A 201 4.99 8.42 5.92
CA ASP A 201 4.17 7.20 5.95
C ASP A 201 2.72 7.58 5.69
N THR A 202 2.12 7.02 4.65
CA THR A 202 0.72 7.31 4.28
C THR A 202 -0.24 6.19 4.62
N GLU A 203 0.28 5.01 4.99
CA GLU A 203 -0.50 3.77 5.11
C GLU A 203 -0.69 3.35 6.59
N GLN A 204 0.28 3.62 7.46
CA GLN A 204 0.30 3.10 8.82
C GLN A 204 -0.18 4.15 9.85
N SER A 205 -0.58 3.68 11.03
CA SER A 205 -0.98 4.57 12.12
C SER A 205 0.22 5.28 12.75
N GLU A 206 -0.02 6.38 13.46
CA GLU A 206 1.03 7.10 14.18
C GLU A 206 1.77 6.21 15.20
N VAL A 207 1.03 5.34 15.91
CA VAL A 207 1.60 4.36 16.85
C VAL A 207 2.54 3.40 16.14
N GLN A 208 2.16 2.95 14.93
CA GLN A 208 2.99 2.04 14.17
C GLN A 208 4.21 2.75 13.58
N LEU A 209 4.06 3.99 13.11
CA LEU A 209 5.20 4.82 12.69
C LEU A 209 6.19 5.02 13.83
N PHE A 210 5.72 5.30 15.05
CA PHE A 210 6.58 5.43 16.23
C PHE A 210 7.38 4.15 16.52
N LYS A 211 6.73 2.98 16.44
CA LYS A 211 7.43 1.68 16.58
C LYS A 211 8.45 1.46 15.48
N ASN A 212 8.09 1.75 14.23
CA ASN A 212 8.97 1.60 13.08
C ASN A 212 10.21 2.51 13.20
N VAL A 213 10.01 3.77 13.60
CA VAL A 213 11.10 4.74 13.85
C VAL A 213 11.96 4.29 15.03
N SER A 214 11.38 3.77 16.10
CA SER A 214 12.15 3.24 17.24
C SER A 214 13.07 2.08 16.81
N ASN A 215 12.56 1.15 16.01
CA ASN A 215 13.35 0.03 15.47
C ASN A 215 14.43 0.51 14.48
N LEU A 216 14.13 1.55 13.69
CA LEU A 216 15.06 2.20 12.78
C LEU A 216 16.22 2.84 13.55
N LEU A 217 15.93 3.57 14.63
CA LEU A 217 16.96 4.20 15.48
C LEU A 217 17.86 3.14 16.14
N ALA A 218 17.25 2.07 16.65
CA ALA A 218 18.00 0.93 17.19
C ALA A 218 18.95 0.33 16.13
N ARG A 219 18.49 0.14 14.89
CA ARG A 219 19.35 -0.30 13.78
C ARG A 219 20.46 0.71 13.46
N ALA A 220 20.13 1.99 13.47
CA ALA A 220 21.08 3.07 13.19
C ALA A 220 22.12 3.26 14.29
N LYS A 221 22.00 2.55 15.42
CA LYS A 221 22.79 2.75 16.65
C LYS A 221 22.68 4.19 17.16
N GLN A 222 21.51 4.79 16.99
CA GLN A 222 21.18 6.11 17.50
C GLN A 222 20.40 5.98 18.82
N PRO A 223 20.92 6.51 19.94
CA PRO A 223 20.22 6.45 21.22
C PRO A 223 18.95 7.30 21.22
N ASP A 224 19.01 8.44 20.55
CA ASP A 224 17.92 9.40 20.41
C ASP A 224 17.67 9.70 18.94
N LYS A 225 16.46 10.20 18.63
CA LYS A 225 16.10 10.57 17.26
C LYS A 225 16.93 11.78 16.81
N PRO A 226 17.80 11.67 15.78
CA PRO A 226 18.56 12.80 15.28
C PRO A 226 17.64 13.92 14.79
N ASP A 227 18.13 15.15 14.84
CA ASP A 227 17.33 16.32 14.44
C ASP A 227 17.04 16.30 12.95
N GLU A 228 17.99 15.89 12.12
CA GLU A 228 17.88 15.76 10.68
C GLU A 228 16.84 14.73 10.23
N LEU A 229 16.48 13.76 11.08
CA LEU A 229 15.42 12.79 10.79
C LEU A 229 14.05 13.38 11.13
N LYS A 230 13.21 13.53 10.09
CA LYS A 230 11.81 13.92 10.21
C LYS A 230 10.92 12.80 9.69
N ALA A 231 10.11 12.23 10.58
CA ALA A 231 9.13 11.20 10.25
C ALA A 231 7.71 11.75 10.43
N PHE A 232 6.86 11.59 9.42
CA PHE A 232 5.51 12.14 9.37
C PHE A 232 4.50 11.04 9.05
N CYS A 233 3.45 10.96 9.87
CA CYS A 233 2.26 10.17 9.58
C CYS A 233 1.27 11.04 8.81
N LEU A 234 1.01 10.67 7.56
CA LEU A 234 0.09 11.39 6.66
C LEU A 234 -1.25 10.67 6.51
N THR A 235 -1.48 9.58 7.25
CA THR A 235 -2.70 8.77 7.20
C THR A 235 -3.94 9.61 7.50
N GLY A 236 -3.87 10.54 8.45
CA GLY A 236 -4.95 11.46 8.79
C GLY A 236 -5.19 12.60 7.79
N MET A 237 -4.30 12.78 6.81
CA MET A 237 -4.39 13.85 5.81
C MET A 237 -5.12 13.38 4.55
N SER A 238 -5.92 14.26 3.94
CA SER A 238 -6.61 13.92 2.70
C SER A 238 -5.60 13.71 1.55
N ARG A 239 -5.87 12.76 0.64
CA ARG A 239 -4.94 12.45 -0.47
C ARG A 239 -4.54 13.67 -1.30
N LYS A 240 -5.48 14.62 -1.49
CA LYS A 240 -5.25 15.85 -2.26
C LYS A 240 -4.21 16.77 -1.60
N GLU A 241 -4.08 16.71 -0.28
CA GLU A 241 -3.18 17.58 0.49
C GLU A 241 -1.80 16.94 0.71
N ARG A 242 -1.70 15.61 0.67
CA ARG A 242 -0.46 14.87 1.00
C ARG A 242 0.73 15.32 0.16
N LEU A 243 0.60 15.41 -1.17
CA LEU A 243 1.70 15.87 -2.02
C LEU A 243 2.10 17.32 -1.70
N ASN A 244 1.12 18.20 -1.46
CA ASN A 244 1.41 19.59 -1.11
C ASN A 244 2.13 19.69 0.24
N ALA A 245 1.72 18.91 1.25
CA ALA A 245 2.39 18.86 2.55
C ALA A 245 3.82 18.30 2.43
N ILE A 246 4.04 17.30 1.59
CA ILE A 246 5.38 16.78 1.27
C ILE A 246 6.24 17.90 0.66
N VAL A 247 5.74 18.60 -0.37
CA VAL A 247 6.46 19.70 -1.04
C VAL A 247 6.81 20.82 -0.06
N GLN A 248 5.86 21.28 0.76
CA GLN A 248 6.10 22.36 1.74
C GLN A 248 7.10 21.95 2.82
N SER A 249 7.03 20.71 3.29
CA SER A 249 7.98 20.22 4.29
C SER A 249 9.38 20.00 3.69
N MET A 250 9.47 19.51 2.45
CA MET A 250 10.75 19.44 1.72
C MET A 250 11.39 20.83 1.61
N ASP A 251 10.65 21.85 1.18
CA ASP A 251 11.15 23.22 1.04
C ASP A 251 11.68 23.75 2.38
N LYS A 252 10.87 23.64 3.44
CA LYS A 252 11.26 24.04 4.80
C LYS A 252 12.56 23.36 5.26
N PHE A 253 12.63 22.04 5.14
CA PHE A 253 13.78 21.29 5.67
C PHE A 253 15.02 21.37 4.78
N TYR A 254 14.85 21.62 3.49
CA TYR A 254 15.97 21.94 2.61
C TYR A 254 16.73 23.17 3.10
N TYR A 255 16.03 24.28 3.38
CA TYR A 255 16.68 25.49 3.91
C TYR A 255 17.21 25.31 5.33
N GLN A 256 16.45 24.61 6.19
CA GLN A 256 16.85 24.40 7.58
C GLN A 256 18.15 23.58 7.73
N TYR A 257 18.36 22.57 6.87
CA TYR A 257 19.48 21.63 6.97
C TYR A 257 20.51 21.78 5.83
N GLY A 258 20.40 22.83 5.00
CA GLY A 258 21.33 23.05 3.88
C GLY A 258 21.28 21.96 2.80
N GLY A 259 20.15 21.27 2.68
CA GLY A 259 19.93 20.19 1.73
C GLY A 259 19.10 19.03 2.28
N ILE A 260 18.69 18.15 1.38
CA ILE A 260 18.01 16.89 1.70
C ILE A 260 18.90 15.73 1.24
N GLN A 261 19.11 14.74 2.10
CA GLN A 261 19.87 13.52 1.80
C GLN A 261 18.97 12.47 1.14
N LEU A 262 17.77 12.29 1.69
CA LEU A 262 16.84 11.25 1.29
C LEU A 262 15.41 11.68 1.61
N VAL A 263 14.51 11.40 0.68
CA VAL A 263 13.07 11.44 0.91
C VAL A 263 12.50 10.03 0.72
N VAL A 264 11.70 9.58 1.68
CA VAL A 264 10.97 8.31 1.62
C VAL A 264 9.48 8.59 1.63
N ILE A 265 8.75 7.99 0.69
CA ILE A 265 7.29 8.02 0.62
C ILE A 265 6.82 6.55 0.74
N ASP A 266 6.48 6.13 1.95
CA ASP A 266 5.94 4.80 2.23
C ASP A 266 4.43 4.79 1.94
N GLY A 267 4.09 4.38 0.71
CA GLY A 267 2.73 4.40 0.17
C GLY A 267 2.48 5.45 -0.93
N ILE A 268 3.27 5.45 -2.00
CA ILE A 268 3.11 6.45 -3.10
C ILE A 268 1.73 6.40 -3.78
N ALA A 269 1.08 5.22 -3.81
CA ALA A 269 -0.27 5.06 -4.37
C ALA A 269 -1.33 5.91 -3.66
N ASP A 270 -1.00 6.36 -2.46
CA ASP A 270 -1.87 7.10 -1.59
C ASP A 270 -1.73 8.63 -1.77
N LEU A 271 -0.86 9.05 -2.69
CA LEU A 271 -0.80 10.40 -3.25
C LEU A 271 -1.81 10.62 -4.40
N VAL A 272 -2.35 9.54 -4.95
CA VAL A 272 -3.33 9.58 -6.05
C VAL A 272 -4.68 9.01 -5.58
N LYS A 273 -5.79 9.49 -6.15
CA LYS A 273 -7.12 8.91 -5.91
C LYS A 273 -7.19 7.49 -6.47
N SER A 274 -6.62 7.28 -7.64
CA SER A 274 -6.59 5.98 -8.31
C SER A 274 -5.25 5.76 -8.99
N ALA A 275 -4.59 4.65 -8.66
CA ALA A 275 -3.39 4.21 -9.38
C ALA A 275 -3.66 3.89 -10.87
N ASN A 276 -4.93 3.82 -11.27
CA ASN A 276 -5.36 3.59 -12.65
C ASN A 276 -5.78 4.89 -13.36
N ASP A 277 -5.69 6.05 -12.72
CA ASP A 277 -5.87 7.34 -13.40
C ASP A 277 -4.53 7.74 -14.04
N GLU A 278 -4.47 7.71 -15.36
CA GLU A 278 -3.24 8.00 -16.12
C GLU A 278 -2.77 9.44 -15.91
N ALA A 279 -3.69 10.42 -15.96
CA ALA A 279 -3.34 11.83 -15.84
C ALA A 279 -2.83 12.16 -14.43
N GLU A 280 -3.48 11.62 -13.40
CA GLU A 280 -3.04 11.79 -12.00
C GLU A 280 -1.70 11.10 -11.75
N SER A 281 -1.52 9.90 -12.30
CA SER A 281 -0.27 9.13 -12.20
C SER A 281 0.90 9.87 -12.84
N VAL A 282 0.73 10.34 -14.08
CA VAL A 282 1.75 11.13 -14.80
C VAL A 282 2.08 12.39 -14.01
N ALA A 283 1.08 13.14 -13.55
CA ALA A 283 1.28 14.38 -12.81
C ALA A 283 2.09 14.17 -11.52
N VAL A 284 1.76 13.15 -10.72
CA VAL A 284 2.49 12.87 -9.47
C VAL A 284 3.91 12.42 -9.75
N ILE A 285 4.14 11.54 -10.72
CA ILE A 285 5.48 11.03 -11.02
C ILE A 285 6.38 12.13 -11.62
N ASP A 286 5.85 12.95 -12.53
CA ASP A 286 6.61 14.08 -13.08
C ASP A 286 6.94 15.12 -12.00
N GLU A 287 6.02 15.39 -11.07
CA GLU A 287 6.28 16.30 -9.95
C GLU A 287 7.36 15.74 -9.02
N LEU A 288 7.30 14.47 -8.63
CA LEU A 288 8.34 13.84 -7.82
C LEU A 288 9.70 13.83 -8.53
N TYR A 289 9.72 13.56 -9.84
CA TYR A 289 10.95 13.61 -10.64
C TYR A 289 11.54 15.03 -10.69
N ARG A 290 10.68 16.05 -10.87
CA ARG A 290 11.06 17.47 -10.83
C ARG A 290 11.64 17.85 -9.46
N LEU A 291 10.98 17.45 -8.36
CA LEU A 291 11.43 17.72 -6.99
C LEU A 291 12.78 17.07 -6.70
N ALA A 292 12.99 15.82 -7.13
CA ALA A 292 14.27 15.13 -7.00
C ALA A 292 15.42 15.91 -7.68
N GLY A 293 15.14 16.49 -8.85
CA GLY A 293 16.09 17.34 -9.58
C GLY A 293 16.36 18.68 -8.90
N ILE A 294 15.32 19.40 -8.46
CA ILE A 294 15.43 20.70 -7.80
C ILE A 294 16.23 20.61 -6.50
N TYR A 295 15.88 19.65 -5.65
CA TYR A 295 16.52 19.49 -4.35
C TYR A 295 17.79 18.64 -4.42
N ASN A 296 18.13 18.10 -5.59
CA ASN A 296 19.26 17.19 -5.82
C ASN A 296 19.32 16.07 -4.76
N THR A 297 18.20 15.36 -4.60
CA THR A 297 17.99 14.33 -3.57
C THR A 297 17.44 13.04 -4.17
N CYS A 298 17.71 11.92 -3.51
CA CYS A 298 17.04 10.66 -3.81
C CYS A 298 15.61 10.68 -3.22
N ILE A 299 14.62 10.29 -4.03
CA ILE A 299 13.25 10.04 -3.56
C ILE A 299 12.98 8.54 -3.72
N LEU A 300 12.78 7.86 -2.58
CA LEU A 300 12.45 6.45 -2.49
C LEU A 300 10.95 6.30 -2.28
N CYS A 301 10.28 5.62 -3.20
CA CYS A 301 8.84 5.41 -3.16
C CYS A 301 8.54 3.92 -2.89
N VAL A 302 7.66 3.65 -1.95
CA VAL A 302 7.15 2.29 -1.68
C VAL A 302 5.81 2.12 -2.36
N LEU A 303 5.69 1.04 -3.12
CA LEU A 303 4.47 0.65 -3.83
C LEU A 303 4.24 -0.85 -3.65
N HIS A 304 2.99 -1.24 -3.40
CA HIS A 304 2.60 -2.64 -3.38
C HIS A 304 2.39 -3.18 -4.80
N PHE A 305 2.77 -4.44 -5.02
CA PHE A 305 2.36 -5.17 -6.22
C PHE A 305 0.84 -5.36 -6.26
N VAL A 306 0.30 -5.53 -7.46
CA VAL A 306 -1.10 -5.95 -7.61
C VAL A 306 -1.25 -7.34 -6.98
N PRO A 307 -2.33 -7.62 -6.23
CA PRO A 307 -2.60 -8.97 -5.73
C PRO A 307 -2.53 -9.99 -6.89
N ASN A 308 -1.69 -11.01 -6.74
CA ASN A 308 -1.44 -12.07 -7.74
C ASN A 308 -0.70 -11.64 -9.03
N GLY A 309 -0.05 -10.48 -9.06
CA GLY A 309 0.74 -10.03 -10.22
C GLY A 309 2.17 -9.61 -9.88
N LEU A 310 3.13 -9.92 -10.75
CA LEU A 310 4.49 -9.37 -10.73
C LEU A 310 4.56 -7.93 -11.29
N LYS A 311 3.41 -7.35 -11.65
CA LYS A 311 3.33 -6.00 -12.22
C LYS A 311 3.07 -4.97 -11.12
N LEU A 312 3.74 -3.83 -11.23
CA LEU A 312 3.45 -2.66 -10.40
C LEU A 312 2.01 -2.19 -10.64
N ARG A 313 1.41 -1.58 -9.63
CA ARG A 313 -0.02 -1.27 -9.61
C ARG A 313 -0.39 -0.13 -10.57
N GLY A 314 -1.15 -0.46 -11.61
CA GLY A 314 -1.85 0.49 -12.47
C GLY A 314 -0.96 1.34 -13.39
N HIS A 315 -1.52 2.45 -13.89
CA HIS A 315 -0.79 3.47 -14.64
C HIS A 315 0.34 4.07 -13.80
N LEU A 316 0.13 4.26 -12.50
CA LEU A 316 1.15 4.73 -11.57
C LEU A 316 2.40 3.84 -11.57
N GLY A 317 2.21 2.52 -11.52
CA GLY A 317 3.30 1.56 -11.61
C GLY A 317 4.06 1.62 -12.93
N SER A 318 3.35 1.87 -14.03
CA SER A 318 3.93 1.97 -15.37
C SER A 318 4.75 3.27 -15.53
N GLU A 319 4.24 4.39 -15.01
CA GLU A 319 4.97 5.67 -14.99
C GLU A 319 6.21 5.62 -14.10
N LEU A 320 6.11 4.99 -12.92
CA LEU A 320 7.27 4.72 -12.06
C LEU A 320 8.32 3.89 -12.81
N GLN A 321 7.91 2.83 -13.51
CA GLN A 321 8.83 2.03 -14.33
C GLN A 321 9.58 2.85 -15.36
N ARG A 322 8.93 3.83 -16.00
CA ARG A 322 9.57 4.68 -17.00
C ARG A 322 10.60 5.62 -16.37
N LYS A 323 10.28 6.26 -15.25
CA LYS A 323 11.07 7.36 -14.67
C LYS A 323 12.07 6.93 -13.59
N ALA A 324 11.82 5.84 -12.89
CA ALA A 324 12.66 5.40 -11.79
C ALA A 324 14.05 4.98 -12.30
N ALA A 325 15.09 5.39 -11.58
CA ALA A 325 16.46 4.94 -11.86
C ALA A 325 16.68 3.48 -11.45
N THR A 326 16.00 3.02 -10.41
CA THR A 326 16.10 1.65 -9.88
C THR A 326 14.74 1.19 -9.38
N ILE A 327 14.41 -0.07 -9.62
CA ILE A 327 13.25 -0.75 -9.02
C ILE A 327 13.74 -2.02 -8.33
N LEU A 328 13.45 -2.13 -7.04
CA LEU A 328 13.72 -3.30 -6.24
C LEU A 328 12.39 -3.98 -5.88
N SER A 329 12.35 -5.30 -6.04
CA SER A 329 11.28 -6.15 -5.54
C SER A 329 11.72 -6.78 -4.22
N ILE A 330 10.83 -6.80 -3.24
CA ILE A 330 11.03 -7.48 -1.95
C ILE A 330 9.95 -8.54 -1.83
N GLU A 331 10.38 -9.79 -1.96
CA GLU A 331 9.52 -10.96 -2.01
C GLU A 331 9.88 -11.92 -0.87
N LYS A 332 8.97 -12.84 -0.54
CA LYS A 332 9.36 -14.02 0.24
C LYS A 332 10.27 -14.91 -0.58
N ASP A 333 11.30 -15.45 0.07
CA ASP A 333 12.15 -16.43 -0.59
C ASP A 333 11.46 -17.82 -0.65
N GLU A 334 12.06 -18.74 -1.40
CA GLU A 334 11.72 -20.17 -1.33
C GLU A 334 11.83 -20.70 0.11
N GLU A 335 12.79 -20.19 0.90
CA GLU A 335 12.78 -20.35 2.35
C GLU A 335 11.81 -19.32 3.00
N PRO A 336 10.66 -19.74 3.57
CA PRO A 336 9.60 -18.80 3.99
C PRO A 336 9.98 -17.87 5.15
N THR A 337 11.03 -18.23 5.90
CA THR A 337 11.59 -17.43 7.00
C THR A 337 12.41 -16.24 6.50
N GLN A 338 12.79 -16.26 5.22
CA GLN A 338 13.62 -15.25 4.59
C GLN A 338 12.82 -14.41 3.59
N SER A 339 13.36 -13.22 3.33
CA SER A 339 12.95 -12.34 2.26
C SER A 339 14.10 -12.17 1.29
N VAL A 340 13.78 -12.08 0.01
CA VAL A 340 14.74 -11.87 -1.07
C VAL A 340 14.50 -10.53 -1.74
N VAL A 341 15.58 -9.78 -1.96
CA VAL A 341 15.57 -8.53 -2.72
C VAL A 341 16.08 -8.81 -4.13
N LYS A 342 15.27 -8.43 -5.12
CA LYS A 342 15.56 -8.61 -6.53
C LYS A 342 15.57 -7.25 -7.21
N ALA A 343 16.62 -6.93 -7.96
CA ALA A 343 16.53 -5.83 -8.91
C ALA A 343 15.58 -6.23 -10.06
N LEU A 344 14.63 -5.34 -10.37
CA LEU A 344 13.76 -5.41 -11.54
C LEU A 344 14.20 -4.40 -12.61
N LYS A 345 14.73 -3.25 -12.18
CA LYS A 345 15.28 -2.21 -13.05
C LYS A 345 16.50 -1.58 -12.40
N VAL A 346 17.55 -1.29 -13.19
CA VAL A 346 18.68 -0.43 -12.83
C VAL A 346 19.07 0.37 -14.06
N ARG A 347 19.31 1.67 -13.90
CA ARG A 347 19.68 2.57 -15.01
C ARG A 347 21.07 2.26 -15.58
N GLU A 348 21.99 1.85 -14.71
CA GLU A 348 23.36 1.52 -15.06
C GLU A 348 23.62 0.04 -14.78
N GLY A 349 23.87 -0.74 -15.84
CA GLY A 349 24.12 -2.18 -15.76
C GLY A 349 22.90 -3.01 -16.15
N SER A 350 22.66 -4.11 -15.44
CA SER A 350 21.48 -4.93 -15.64
C SER A 350 20.91 -5.48 -14.33
N PRO A 351 19.58 -5.54 -14.20
CA PRO A 351 18.92 -6.11 -13.02
C PRO A 351 19.29 -7.58 -12.75
N LEU A 352 19.58 -8.36 -13.79
CA LEU A 352 19.95 -9.77 -13.65
C LEU A 352 21.39 -9.97 -13.16
N ASP A 353 22.22 -8.93 -13.24
CA ASP A 353 23.60 -8.95 -12.76
C ASP A 353 23.72 -8.38 -11.33
N VAL A 354 22.65 -7.82 -10.76
CA VAL A 354 22.58 -7.44 -9.34
C VAL A 354 22.43 -8.70 -8.47
N PRO A 355 23.13 -8.80 -7.32
CA PRO A 355 22.95 -9.90 -6.39
C PRO A 355 21.51 -10.06 -5.88
N LEU A 356 21.15 -11.31 -5.58
CA LEU A 356 19.91 -11.65 -4.88
C LEU A 356 20.20 -11.58 -3.39
N MET A 357 19.90 -10.44 -2.76
CA MET A 357 20.19 -10.21 -1.35
C MET A 357 19.13 -10.86 -0.47
N LEU A 358 19.56 -11.55 0.57
CA LEU A 358 18.70 -12.23 1.54
C LEU A 358 18.71 -11.50 2.88
N PHE A 359 17.54 -11.41 3.51
CA PHE A 359 17.44 -10.95 4.88
C PHE A 359 16.30 -11.67 5.62
N ALA A 360 16.43 -11.82 6.93
CA ALA A 360 15.46 -12.55 7.76
C ALA A 360 15.39 -11.98 9.18
N TRP A 361 14.26 -12.19 9.85
CA TRP A 361 14.10 -11.79 11.25
C TRP A 361 15.07 -12.54 12.16
N ASP A 362 15.85 -11.81 12.96
CA ASP A 362 16.71 -12.37 13.99
C ASP A 362 16.16 -12.06 15.39
N LYS A 363 15.86 -13.11 16.15
CA LYS A 363 15.27 -12.98 17.49
C LYS A 363 16.22 -12.34 18.50
N LYS A 364 17.54 -12.54 18.36
CA LYS A 364 18.53 -11.98 19.29
C LYS A 364 18.75 -10.50 19.00
N ALA A 365 18.83 -10.13 17.72
CA ALA A 365 18.94 -8.74 17.31
C ALA A 365 17.63 -7.95 17.46
N GLY A 366 16.47 -8.64 17.51
CA GLY A 366 15.16 -7.99 17.59
C GLY A 366 14.78 -7.26 16.30
N MET A 367 15.37 -7.62 15.17
CA MET A 367 15.16 -6.97 13.87
C MET A 367 15.56 -7.90 12.71
N HIS A 368 15.22 -7.51 11.48
CA HIS A 368 15.72 -8.21 10.29
C HIS A 368 17.24 -8.02 10.15
N VAL A 369 17.96 -9.07 9.78
CA VAL A 369 19.41 -8.98 9.52
C VAL A 369 19.73 -9.55 8.14
N TYR A 370 20.79 -9.03 7.53
CA TYR A 370 21.33 -9.55 6.28
C TYR A 370 21.78 -11.01 6.45
N LYS A 371 21.44 -11.86 5.48
CA LYS A 371 21.76 -13.29 5.46
C LYS A 371 22.70 -13.66 4.31
N GLY A 372 23.22 -12.67 3.59
CA GLY A 372 24.11 -12.88 2.45
C GLY A 372 23.39 -12.79 1.11
N GLU A 373 24.05 -13.27 0.06
CA GLU A 373 23.52 -13.32 -1.29
C GLU A 373 23.17 -14.77 -1.64
N LYS A 374 22.18 -14.96 -2.52
CA LYS A 374 21.95 -16.30 -3.10
C LYS A 374 23.18 -16.76 -3.88
N PRO A 375 23.46 -18.07 -3.91
CA PRO A 375 24.58 -18.61 -4.68
C PRO A 375 24.56 -18.16 -6.13
N ARG A 376 25.74 -18.03 -6.73
CA ARG A 376 25.90 -17.63 -8.14
C ARG A 376 25.07 -18.51 -9.09
N GLU A 377 24.94 -19.79 -8.78
CA GLU A 377 24.14 -20.74 -9.56
C GLU A 377 22.66 -20.36 -9.64
N GLU A 378 22.06 -19.89 -8.53
CA GLU A 378 20.65 -19.46 -8.53
C GLU A 378 20.46 -18.17 -9.32
N LYS A 379 21.42 -17.25 -9.24
CA LYS A 379 21.44 -16.05 -10.08
C LYS A 379 21.54 -16.40 -11.56
N GLU A 380 22.43 -17.32 -11.93
CA GLU A 380 22.56 -17.78 -13.32
C GLU A 380 21.29 -18.50 -13.79
N LYS A 381 20.68 -19.35 -12.95
CA LYS A 381 19.37 -19.99 -13.25
C LYS A 381 18.25 -18.97 -13.45
N ARG A 382 18.21 -17.90 -12.63
CA ARG A 382 17.25 -16.79 -12.82
C ARG A 382 17.51 -16.10 -14.16
N LYS A 383 18.76 -15.71 -14.43
CA LYS A 383 19.16 -15.03 -15.68
C LYS A 383 18.80 -15.86 -16.91
N GLU A 384 19.11 -17.15 -16.89
CA GLU A 384 18.76 -18.12 -17.92
C GLU A 384 17.24 -18.20 -18.14
N ARG A 385 16.46 -18.39 -17.07
CA ARG A 385 14.99 -18.46 -17.14
C ARG A 385 14.36 -17.19 -17.70
N GLU A 386 14.82 -16.02 -17.27
CA GLU A 386 14.32 -14.73 -17.79
C GLU A 386 14.65 -14.57 -19.27
N LEU A 387 15.89 -14.86 -19.68
CA LEU A 387 16.31 -14.76 -21.08
C LEU A 387 15.58 -15.77 -21.99
N VAL A 388 15.25 -16.96 -21.48
CA VAL A 388 14.38 -17.92 -22.20
C VAL A 388 12.99 -17.33 -22.43
N ASN A 389 12.39 -16.71 -21.42
CA ASN A 389 11.08 -16.11 -21.55
C ASN A 389 11.09 -14.93 -22.55
N VAL A 390 12.11 -14.09 -22.50
CA VAL A 390 12.30 -12.99 -23.46
C VAL A 390 12.53 -13.52 -24.88
N ALA A 391 13.35 -14.54 -25.04
CA ALA A 391 13.55 -15.19 -26.34
C ALA A 391 12.22 -15.71 -26.89
N ARG A 392 11.42 -16.40 -26.07
CA ARG A 392 10.11 -16.91 -26.49
C ARG A 392 9.15 -15.80 -26.92
N ASP A 393 9.13 -14.65 -26.25
CA ASP A 393 8.29 -13.52 -26.67
C ASP A 393 8.77 -12.91 -27.99
N ILE A 394 10.09 -12.69 -28.13
CA ILE A 394 10.69 -12.14 -29.36
C ILE A 394 10.45 -13.08 -30.56
N PHE A 395 10.80 -14.36 -30.42
CA PHE A 395 10.65 -15.36 -31.49
C PHE A 395 9.22 -15.89 -31.65
N GLY A 396 8.32 -15.60 -30.70
CA GLY A 396 6.90 -15.88 -30.86
C GLY A 396 6.25 -15.01 -31.95
N ARG A 397 6.87 -13.88 -32.30
CA ARG A 397 6.38 -12.93 -33.32
C ARG A 397 7.09 -13.07 -34.66
N GLN A 398 8.23 -13.74 -34.70
CA GLN A 398 9.07 -13.89 -35.89
C GLN A 398 9.96 -15.14 -35.79
N THR A 399 10.20 -15.82 -36.90
CA THR A 399 11.00 -17.06 -36.91
C THR A 399 12.51 -16.83 -36.97
N ARG A 400 12.95 -15.63 -37.39
CA ARG A 400 14.36 -15.25 -37.61
C ARG A 400 14.54 -13.77 -37.26
N ILE A 401 15.69 -13.41 -36.72
CA ILE A 401 16.03 -12.02 -36.37
C ILE A 401 17.52 -11.74 -36.60
N THR A 402 17.87 -10.55 -37.07
CA THR A 402 19.29 -10.17 -37.22
C THR A 402 19.94 -9.91 -35.87
N TYR A 403 21.28 -9.89 -35.82
CA TYR A 403 21.99 -9.52 -34.59
C TYR A 403 21.63 -8.10 -34.09
N ILE A 404 21.50 -7.15 -35.01
CA ILE A 404 21.22 -5.75 -34.70
C ILE A 404 19.81 -5.64 -34.10
N ASP A 405 18.82 -6.19 -34.79
CA ASP A 405 17.42 -6.16 -34.33
C ASP A 405 17.27 -6.89 -32.99
N LEU A 406 17.96 -8.02 -32.79
CA LEU A 406 17.91 -8.76 -31.53
C LEU A 406 18.50 -7.95 -30.39
N CYS A 407 19.61 -7.24 -30.66
CA CYS A 407 20.22 -6.34 -29.70
C CYS A 407 19.27 -5.18 -29.35
N GLU A 408 18.58 -4.59 -30.33
CA GLU A 408 17.59 -3.53 -30.10
C GLU A 408 16.37 -4.01 -29.31
N GLN A 409 15.80 -5.17 -29.66
CA GLN A 409 14.64 -5.71 -28.95
C GLN A 409 14.99 -6.11 -27.51
N LEU A 410 16.18 -6.68 -27.26
CA LEU A 410 16.63 -6.96 -25.90
C LEU A 410 16.80 -5.68 -25.07
N GLN A 411 17.33 -4.60 -25.66
CA GLN A 411 17.43 -3.30 -24.99
C GLN A 411 16.06 -2.77 -24.60
N GLN A 412 15.06 -2.90 -25.48
CA GLN A 412 13.69 -2.44 -25.21
C GLN A 412 12.98 -3.28 -24.15
N VAL A 413 13.04 -4.62 -24.25
CA VAL A 413 12.30 -5.52 -23.35
C VAL A 413 12.89 -5.52 -21.94
N LEU A 414 14.21 -5.49 -21.82
CA LEU A 414 14.91 -5.56 -20.53
C LEU A 414 15.33 -4.20 -19.97
N ASP A 415 15.12 -3.11 -20.73
CA ASP A 415 15.56 -1.74 -20.39
C ASP A 415 17.06 -1.69 -20.03
N ILE A 416 17.89 -2.24 -20.92
CA ILE A 416 19.34 -2.35 -20.77
C ILE A 416 20.08 -1.60 -21.89
N LYS A 417 21.36 -1.28 -21.66
CA LYS A 417 22.24 -0.69 -22.68
C LYS A 417 22.77 -1.73 -23.68
N GLU A 418 23.11 -1.28 -24.88
CA GLU A 418 23.62 -2.10 -25.99
C GLU A 418 24.73 -3.09 -25.57
N ARG A 419 25.75 -2.62 -24.82
CA ARG A 419 26.84 -3.48 -24.34
C ARG A 419 26.33 -4.70 -23.56
N THR A 420 25.33 -4.50 -22.70
CA THR A 420 24.74 -5.56 -21.89
C THR A 420 23.91 -6.50 -22.77
N ALA A 421 23.14 -5.96 -23.71
CA ALA A 421 22.39 -6.76 -24.69
C ALA A 421 23.33 -7.67 -25.50
N LYS A 422 24.47 -7.17 -25.98
CA LYS A 422 25.50 -7.99 -26.66
C LYS A 422 26.04 -9.12 -25.77
N SER A 423 26.28 -8.83 -24.49
CA SER A 423 26.67 -9.86 -23.52
C SER A 423 25.58 -10.91 -23.30
N TYR A 424 24.31 -10.53 -23.39
CA TYR A 424 23.18 -11.45 -23.20
C TYR A 424 22.99 -12.33 -24.42
N ILE A 425 23.13 -11.78 -25.63
CA ILE A 425 23.16 -12.59 -26.85
C ILE A 425 24.28 -13.63 -26.77
N ARG A 426 25.47 -13.26 -26.29
CA ARG A 426 26.56 -14.21 -26.06
C ARG A 426 26.16 -15.32 -25.07
N PHE A 427 25.63 -14.95 -23.91
CA PHE A 427 25.16 -15.91 -22.90
C PHE A 427 24.08 -16.85 -23.45
N MET A 428 23.10 -16.30 -24.18
CA MET A 428 22.01 -17.06 -24.78
C MET A 428 22.50 -18.08 -25.81
N ARG A 429 23.56 -17.75 -26.55
CA ARG A 429 24.23 -18.69 -27.46
C ARG A 429 25.00 -19.78 -26.71
N GLU A 430 25.74 -19.41 -25.68
CA GLU A 430 26.50 -20.36 -24.84
C GLU A 430 25.59 -21.36 -24.11
N ARG A 431 24.32 -21.00 -23.90
CA ARG A 431 23.28 -21.84 -23.29
C ARG A 431 22.30 -22.45 -24.28
N ASP A 432 22.55 -22.36 -25.59
CA ASP A 432 21.66 -22.86 -26.65
C ASP A 432 20.20 -22.37 -26.57
N ILE A 433 19.97 -21.20 -25.95
CA ILE A 433 18.67 -20.51 -25.93
C ILE A 433 18.37 -19.97 -27.33
N ILE A 434 19.39 -19.52 -28.05
CA ILE A 434 19.34 -19.10 -29.45
C ILE A 434 20.51 -19.68 -30.22
N THR A 435 20.32 -19.93 -31.51
CA THR A 435 21.36 -20.45 -32.41
C THR A 435 21.39 -19.65 -33.70
N LYS A 436 22.50 -19.73 -34.45
CA LYS A 436 22.57 -19.12 -35.79
C LYS A 436 21.72 -19.93 -36.77
N ASP A 437 21.01 -19.24 -37.67
CA ASP A 437 20.29 -19.90 -38.76
C ASP A 437 21.30 -20.59 -39.69
N THR A 438 21.07 -21.85 -40.02
CA THR A 438 21.89 -22.63 -40.95
C THR A 438 21.75 -22.13 -42.39
N ALA A 439 20.59 -21.55 -42.74
CA ALA A 439 20.34 -20.97 -44.06
C ALA A 439 20.89 -19.55 -44.20
N ASN A 440 21.04 -18.81 -43.10
CA ASN A 440 21.59 -17.46 -43.10
C ASN A 440 22.33 -17.14 -41.79
N GLN A 441 23.66 -17.24 -41.81
CA GLN A 441 24.50 -17.06 -40.62
C GLN A 441 24.49 -15.63 -40.03
N SER A 442 23.85 -14.66 -40.68
CA SER A 442 23.64 -13.30 -40.16
C SER A 442 22.39 -13.18 -39.27
N CYS A 443 21.53 -14.21 -39.26
CA CYS A 443 20.31 -14.26 -38.46
C CYS A 443 20.42 -15.31 -37.34
N PHE A 444 19.64 -15.08 -36.28
CA PHE A 444 19.41 -16.00 -35.17
C PHE A 444 18.01 -16.60 -35.26
N ILE A 445 17.89 -17.82 -34.74
CA ILE A 445 16.64 -18.55 -34.53
C ILE A 445 16.57 -19.00 -33.07
N ILE A 446 15.36 -19.36 -32.61
CA ILE A 446 15.20 -19.95 -31.27
C ILE A 446 15.94 -21.30 -31.20
N GLY A 447 16.69 -21.50 -30.12
CA GLY A 447 17.49 -22.69 -29.91
C GLY A 447 16.68 -23.84 -29.30
N SER A 448 17.27 -25.03 -29.26
CA SER A 448 16.65 -26.26 -28.77
C SER A 448 16.68 -26.42 -27.25
N TYR A 449 16.94 -25.36 -26.48
CA TYR A 449 17.01 -25.38 -25.01
C TYR A 449 15.84 -26.13 -24.33
N ASN A 450 14.65 -26.14 -24.93
CA ASN A 450 13.48 -26.87 -24.40
C ASN A 450 13.45 -28.38 -24.73
N LEU A 451 14.20 -28.85 -25.73
CA LEU A 451 14.22 -30.26 -26.12
C LEU A 451 15.07 -31.12 -25.17
N GLN A 452 15.98 -30.53 -24.39
CA GLN A 452 16.89 -31.29 -23.52
C GLN A 452 16.41 -31.43 -22.07
N ARG A 453 15.60 -30.50 -21.52
CA ARG A 453 15.14 -30.57 -20.11
C ARG A 453 13.83 -31.33 -19.88
N ASN A 454 13.00 -31.54 -20.90
CA ASN A 454 11.82 -32.41 -20.77
C ASN A 454 12.18 -33.92 -20.84
N ALA A 455 13.44 -34.26 -21.11
CA ALA A 455 13.94 -35.64 -21.08
C ALA A 455 14.59 -36.03 -19.73
N SER A 456 14.59 -35.13 -18.74
CA SER A 456 15.24 -35.34 -17.44
C SER A 456 14.37 -34.89 -16.26
N CYS A 457 13.13 -35.38 -16.23
CA CYS A 457 12.39 -35.67 -15.00
C CYS A 457 11.62 -36.99 -15.23
N PRO A 458 11.85 -38.04 -14.44
CA PRO A 458 10.88 -39.12 -14.28
C PRO A 458 9.62 -38.65 -13.54
#